data_AF-A0A136KZ44-F1
#
_entry.id   AF-A0A136KZ44-F1
#
_cell.length_a   1.000
_cell.length_b   1.000
_cell.length_c   1.000
_cell.angle_alpha   90.00
_cell.angle_beta   90.00
_cell.angle_gamma   90.00
#
_symmetry.space_group_name_H-M   'P 1'
#
loop_
_entity.id
_entity.type
_entity.pdbx_description
1 polymer ?
#
loop_
_entity_poly.entity_id
_entity_poly.type
_entity_poly.pdbx_seq_one_letter_code
_entity_poly.pdbx_strand_id
1 'polypeptide(L)'
;MHLCLYGERPDCRAVVHAHPPTATAFALAGVSIPDDVLPEGVFVLGPVALAPFAFPGSEEVAAKVRPFARGHDAILLANHGAVTIGGSLEEAYFRMETLERVAVVVAGALALGNVNPLPADAVARLRALRQRISGGDSGTE
;
A
#
# COMPACT_ATOMS: atom_id res chain seq x y z
N MET A 1 0.85 -0.64 -16.25
CA MET A 1 1.06 -0.46 -14.79
C MET A 1 2.34 -1.13 -14.30
N HIS A 2 2.45 -2.47 -14.34
CA HIS A 2 3.61 -3.19 -13.79
C HIS A 2 4.96 -2.67 -14.32
N LEU A 3 5.12 -2.54 -15.64
CA LEU A 3 6.35 -2.01 -16.26
C LEU A 3 6.70 -0.58 -15.78
N CYS A 4 5.70 0.26 -15.52
CA CYS A 4 5.91 1.59 -14.97
C CYS A 4 6.50 1.51 -13.56
N LEU A 5 5.97 0.61 -12.71
CA LEU A 5 6.45 0.43 -11.35
C LEU A 5 7.89 -0.11 -11.34
N TYR A 6 8.19 -1.12 -12.17
CA TYR A 6 9.56 -1.61 -12.35
C TYR A 6 10.53 -0.52 -12.84
N GLY A 7 10.08 0.37 -13.74
CA GLY A 7 10.91 1.45 -14.25
C GLY A 7 11.14 2.61 -13.27
N GLU A 8 10.21 2.85 -12.35
CA GLU A 8 10.30 3.95 -11.38
C GLU A 8 11.02 3.60 -10.08
N ARG A 9 11.14 2.30 -9.77
CA ARG A 9 11.62 1.74 -8.50
C ARG A 9 12.72 0.71 -8.76
N PRO A 10 14.00 1.05 -8.58
CA PRO A 10 15.11 0.09 -8.73
C PRO A 10 15.05 -1.09 -7.74
N ASP A 11 14.41 -0.88 -6.58
CA ASP A 11 14.18 -1.86 -5.53
C ASP A 11 12.98 -2.78 -5.81
N CYS A 12 12.13 -2.44 -6.79
CA CYS A 12 10.96 -3.24 -7.14
C CYS A 12 11.38 -4.48 -7.94
N ARG A 13 11.20 -5.67 -7.35
CA ARG A 13 11.43 -6.96 -8.01
C ARG A 13 10.17 -7.76 -8.24
N ALA A 14 9.07 -7.40 -7.59
CA ALA A 14 7.75 -7.99 -7.84
C ALA A 14 6.63 -6.96 -7.66
N VAL A 15 5.56 -7.15 -8.41
CA VAL A 15 4.33 -6.37 -8.35
C VAL A 15 3.14 -7.32 -8.36
N VAL A 16 2.23 -7.17 -7.40
CA VAL A 16 0.97 -7.93 -7.32
C VAL A 16 -0.19 -6.97 -7.53
N HIS A 17 -1.06 -7.29 -8.49
CA HIS A 17 -2.31 -6.58 -8.74
C HIS A 17 -3.48 -7.52 -8.48
N ALA A 18 -4.45 -7.06 -7.69
CA ALA A 18 -5.64 -7.82 -7.36
C ALA A 18 -6.82 -6.90 -7.04
N HIS A 19 -8.01 -7.48 -6.93
CA HIS A 19 -9.25 -6.78 -6.56
C HIS A 19 -9.79 -7.34 -5.23
N PRO A 20 -9.07 -7.18 -4.11
CA PRO A 20 -9.52 -7.69 -2.83
C PRO A 20 -10.77 -6.93 -2.37
N PRO A 21 -11.81 -7.60 -1.84
CA PRO A 21 -13.15 -7.01 -1.74
C PRO A 21 -13.22 -5.69 -0.95
N THR A 22 -12.60 -5.65 0.22
CA THR A 22 -12.73 -4.50 1.12
C THR A 22 -11.80 -3.36 0.71
N ALA A 23 -10.55 -3.64 0.35
CA ALA A 23 -9.67 -2.58 -0.15
C ALA A 23 -10.20 -1.97 -1.45
N THR A 24 -10.85 -2.78 -2.30
CA THR A 24 -11.56 -2.29 -3.50
C THR A 24 -12.77 -1.44 -3.12
N ALA A 25 -13.47 -1.75 -2.03
CA ALA A 25 -14.55 -0.89 -1.52
C ALA A 25 -14.04 0.48 -1.06
N PHE A 26 -12.87 0.57 -0.42
CA PHE A 26 -12.21 1.86 -0.12
C PHE A 26 -11.87 2.63 -1.41
N ALA A 27 -11.28 1.94 -2.39
CA ALA A 27 -10.97 2.53 -3.69
C ALA A 27 -12.23 3.02 -4.44
N LEU A 28 -13.35 2.30 -4.31
CA LEU A 28 -14.66 2.68 -4.84
C LEU A 28 -15.23 3.91 -4.11
N ALA A 29 -15.07 3.97 -2.79
CA ALA A 29 -15.52 5.08 -1.96
C ALA A 29 -14.68 6.36 -2.14
N GLY A 30 -13.53 6.28 -2.82
CA GLY A 30 -12.62 7.43 -2.99
C GLY A 30 -11.88 7.81 -1.71
N VAL A 31 -11.76 6.88 -0.76
CA VAL A 31 -11.12 7.11 0.55
C VAL A 31 -9.92 6.19 0.68
N SER A 32 -8.75 6.73 1.04
CA SER A 32 -7.59 5.89 1.31
C SER A 32 -7.71 5.17 2.67
N ILE A 33 -6.97 4.08 2.82
CA ILE A 33 -6.91 3.32 4.08
C ILE A 33 -5.93 4.03 5.02
N PRO A 34 -6.31 4.35 6.27
CA PRO A 34 -5.39 4.93 7.26
C PRO A 34 -4.20 4.02 7.54
N ASP A 35 -2.99 4.58 7.59
CA ASP A 35 -1.74 3.85 7.79
C ASP A 35 -1.23 3.88 9.24
N ASP A 36 -1.94 4.55 10.15
CA ASP A 36 -1.51 4.85 11.53
C ASP A 36 -2.43 4.23 12.61
N VAL A 37 -3.32 3.33 12.20
CA VAL A 37 -4.35 2.74 13.08
C VAL A 37 -4.02 1.31 13.53
N LEU A 38 -3.19 0.59 12.77
CA LEU A 38 -2.76 -0.77 13.08
C LEU A 38 -1.23 -0.90 12.88
N PRO A 39 -0.50 -1.59 13.78
CA PRO A 39 0.95 -1.72 13.66
C PRO A 39 1.42 -2.29 12.32
N GLU A 40 0.71 -3.30 11.80
CA GLU A 40 0.96 -3.91 10.49
C GLU A 40 0.71 -2.94 9.34
N GLY A 41 -0.24 -2.00 9.46
CA GLY A 41 -0.45 -0.95 8.47
C GLY A 41 0.77 -0.05 8.36
N VAL A 42 1.28 0.44 9.51
CA VAL A 42 2.48 1.27 9.56
C VAL A 42 3.71 0.52 9.05
N PHE A 43 3.89 -0.71 9.53
CA PHE A 43 5.12 -1.46 9.36
C PHE A 43 5.22 -2.18 8.00
N VAL A 44 4.14 -2.83 7.53
CA VAL A 44 4.14 -3.65 6.30
C VAL A 44 3.73 -2.83 5.09
N LEU A 45 2.69 -2.00 5.19
CA LEU A 45 2.19 -1.22 4.05
C LEU A 45 2.86 0.15 3.94
N GLY A 46 3.01 0.84 5.07
CA GLY A 46 3.32 2.26 5.09
C GLY A 46 2.13 3.07 4.56
N PRO A 47 2.37 4.32 4.11
CA PRO A 47 1.32 5.13 3.51
C PRO A 47 0.68 4.40 2.32
N VAL A 48 -0.66 4.33 2.30
CA VAL A 48 -1.42 3.78 1.18
C VAL A 48 -1.89 4.94 0.29
N ALA A 49 -1.50 4.92 -0.98
CA ALA A 49 -1.96 5.91 -1.94
C ALA A 49 -3.32 5.52 -2.54
N LEU A 50 -4.06 6.51 -3.05
CA LEU A 50 -5.22 6.32 -3.91
C LEU A 50 -4.97 7.01 -5.25
N ALA A 51 -4.72 6.22 -6.28
CA ALA A 51 -4.54 6.71 -7.64
C ALA A 51 -5.91 7.03 -8.28
N PRO A 52 -6.04 8.14 -9.03
CA PRO A 52 -7.25 8.46 -9.76
C PRO A 52 -7.63 7.39 -10.79
N PHE A 53 -8.91 7.36 -11.16
CA PHE A 53 -9.43 6.43 -12.17
C PHE A 53 -8.70 6.59 -13.51
N ALA A 54 -8.48 5.44 -14.17
CA ALA A 54 -7.98 5.32 -15.52
C ALA A 54 -8.45 3.98 -16.11
N PHE A 55 -8.58 3.91 -17.43
CA PHE A 55 -9.07 2.69 -18.09
C PHE A 55 -8.09 1.51 -17.95
N PRO A 56 -8.53 0.32 -17.51
CA PRO A 56 -7.67 -0.85 -17.42
C PRO A 56 -6.98 -1.19 -18.74
N GLY A 57 -5.72 -1.62 -18.68
CA GLY A 57 -4.92 -1.95 -19.86
C GLY A 57 -4.40 -0.76 -20.68
N SER A 58 -4.79 0.47 -20.34
CA SER A 58 -4.28 1.67 -21.01
C SER A 58 -2.95 2.18 -20.43
N GLU A 59 -2.27 3.04 -21.20
CA GLU A 59 -1.12 3.80 -20.70
C GLU A 59 -1.51 4.81 -19.62
N GLU A 60 -2.78 5.24 -19.58
CA GLU A 60 -3.28 6.20 -18.59
C GLU A 60 -3.11 5.66 -17.16
N VAL A 61 -3.33 4.36 -16.94
CA VAL A 61 -3.13 3.74 -15.61
C VAL A 61 -1.68 3.86 -15.17
N ALA A 62 -0.72 3.67 -16.08
CA ALA A 62 0.68 3.88 -15.76
C ALA A 62 0.95 5.35 -15.39
N ALA A 63 0.40 6.30 -16.15
CA ALA A 63 0.54 7.73 -15.86
C ALA A 63 -0.08 8.14 -14.52
N LYS A 64 -1.22 7.55 -14.12
CA LYS A 64 -1.88 7.83 -12.83
C LYS A 64 -1.18 7.19 -11.64
N VAL A 65 -0.54 6.03 -11.83
CA VAL A 65 0.19 5.32 -10.77
C VAL A 65 1.61 5.89 -10.57
N ARG A 66 2.26 6.37 -11.64
CA ARG A 66 3.65 6.88 -11.62
C ARG A 66 3.97 7.86 -10.48
N PRO A 67 3.14 8.86 -10.17
CA PRO A 67 3.44 9.82 -9.10
C PRO A 67 3.54 9.18 -7.71
N PHE A 68 2.89 8.04 -7.51
CA PHE A 68 2.86 7.30 -6.24
C PHE A 68 3.91 6.18 -6.19
N ALA A 69 4.49 5.82 -7.34
CA ALA A 69 5.41 4.69 -7.45
C ALA A 69 6.61 4.83 -6.50
N ARG A 70 7.15 6.05 -6.36
CA ARG A 70 8.18 6.38 -5.37
C ARG A 70 7.50 6.79 -4.07
N GLY A 71 7.73 6.02 -3.01
CA GLY A 71 7.26 6.33 -1.65
C GLY A 71 6.05 5.53 -1.17
N HIS A 72 5.41 4.73 -2.02
CA HIS A 72 4.30 3.86 -1.61
C HIS A 72 4.56 2.41 -2.03
N ASP A 73 4.26 1.48 -1.13
CA ASP A 73 4.34 0.04 -1.40
C ASP A 73 2.97 -0.59 -1.67
N ALA A 74 1.89 0.16 -1.42
CA ALA A 74 0.52 -0.19 -1.72
C ALA A 74 -0.22 1.02 -2.31
N ILE A 75 -0.92 0.81 -3.42
CA ILE A 75 -1.65 1.84 -4.14
C ILE A 75 -3.04 1.29 -4.47
N LEU A 76 -4.07 1.94 -3.94
CA LEU A 76 -5.45 1.75 -4.37
C LEU A 76 -5.66 2.39 -5.74
N LEU A 77 -6.46 1.77 -6.57
CA LEU A 77 -6.83 2.23 -7.90
C LEU A 77 -8.32 2.55 -7.88
N ALA A 78 -8.68 3.84 -7.95
CA ALA A 78 -10.07 4.27 -7.82
C ALA A 78 -11.00 3.49 -8.76
N ASN A 79 -12.12 2.99 -8.22
CA ASN A 79 -13.12 2.18 -8.92
C ASN A 79 -12.58 0.89 -9.59
N HIS A 80 -11.43 0.36 -9.16
CA HIS A 80 -10.80 -0.79 -9.81
C HIS A 80 -10.30 -1.84 -8.81
N GLY A 81 -9.32 -1.51 -7.98
CA GLY A 81 -8.70 -2.51 -7.09
C GLY A 81 -7.44 -1.97 -6.43
N ALA A 82 -6.41 -2.80 -6.28
CA ALA A 82 -5.15 -2.41 -5.66
C ALA A 82 -3.93 -2.99 -6.40
N VAL A 83 -2.78 -2.36 -6.17
CA VAL A 83 -1.47 -2.87 -6.57
C VAL A 83 -0.50 -2.72 -5.40
N THR A 84 0.29 -3.76 -5.17
CA THR A 84 1.38 -3.78 -4.19
C THR A 84 2.71 -4.07 -4.86
N ILE A 85 3.77 -3.52 -4.27
CA ILE A 85 5.14 -3.54 -4.78
C ILE A 85 6.00 -4.26 -3.75
N GLY A 86 7.04 -5.00 -4.15
CA GLY A 86 7.97 -5.65 -3.23
C GLY A 86 9.33 -5.95 -3.85
N GLY A 87 10.34 -6.19 -3.01
CA GLY A 87 11.67 -6.71 -3.35
C GLY A 87 11.69 -8.22 -3.57
N SER A 88 10.60 -8.91 -3.24
CA SER A 88 10.31 -10.28 -3.67
C SER A 88 8.81 -10.47 -3.93
N LEU A 89 8.44 -11.59 -4.58
CA LEU A 89 7.05 -11.93 -4.82
C LEU A 89 6.29 -12.15 -3.50
N GLU A 90 6.93 -12.80 -2.54
CA GLU A 90 6.39 -13.06 -1.20
C GLU A 90 6.09 -11.74 -0.49
N GLU A 91 7.02 -10.76 -0.54
CA GLU A 91 6.79 -9.45 0.06
C GLU A 91 5.62 -8.71 -0.60
N ALA A 92 5.57 -8.68 -1.94
CA ALA A 92 4.48 -8.03 -2.66
C ALA A 92 3.13 -8.70 -2.36
N TYR A 93 3.11 -10.04 -2.24
CA TYR A 93 1.94 -10.83 -1.89
C TYR A 93 1.48 -10.56 -0.43
N PHE A 94 2.39 -10.60 0.54
CA PHE A 94 2.05 -10.32 1.94
C PHE A 94 1.56 -8.89 2.15
N ARG A 95 2.09 -7.93 1.38
CA ARG A 95 1.53 -6.57 1.34
C ARG A 95 0.10 -6.56 0.82
N MET A 96 -0.24 -7.34 -0.22
CA MET A 96 -1.61 -7.42 -0.73
C MET A 96 -2.57 -8.05 0.30
N GLU A 97 -2.15 -9.15 0.94
CA GLU A 97 -2.91 -9.79 2.01
C GLU A 97 -3.12 -8.84 3.20
N THR A 98 -2.06 -8.16 3.64
CA THR A 98 -2.11 -7.21 4.75
C THR A 98 -3.01 -6.02 4.42
N LEU A 99 -2.98 -5.53 3.18
CA LEU A 99 -3.85 -4.45 2.70
C LEU A 99 -5.32 -4.81 2.87
N GLU A 100 -5.73 -6.01 2.44
CA GLU A 100 -7.12 -6.46 2.61
C GLU A 100 -7.46 -6.65 4.10
N ARG A 101 -6.56 -7.25 4.89
CA ARG A 101 -6.79 -7.43 6.33
C ARG A 101 -7.00 -6.11 7.05
N VAL A 102 -6.14 -5.12 6.80
CA VAL A 102 -6.27 -3.78 7.37
C VAL A 102 -7.56 -3.12 6.89
N ALA A 103 -7.90 -3.23 5.60
CA ALA A 103 -9.15 -2.68 5.07
C ALA A 103 -10.39 -3.26 5.78
N VAL A 104 -10.46 -4.58 5.97
CA VAL A 104 -11.55 -5.27 6.70
C VAL A 104 -11.70 -4.72 8.11
N VAL A 105 -10.59 -4.62 8.86
CA VAL A 105 -10.63 -4.15 10.25
C VAL A 105 -11.03 -2.68 10.34
N VAL A 106 -10.47 -1.83 9.47
CA VAL A 106 -10.80 -0.39 9.43
C VAL A 106 -12.26 -0.17 9.04
N ALA A 107 -12.76 -0.86 8.01
CA ALA A 107 -14.17 -0.79 7.64
C ALA A 107 -15.08 -1.20 8.81
N GLY A 108 -14.71 -2.25 9.54
CA GLY A 108 -15.42 -2.67 10.76
C GLY A 108 -15.40 -1.60 11.86
N ALA A 109 -14.24 -0.96 12.12
CA ALA A 109 -14.13 0.11 13.10
C ALA A 109 -14.96 1.35 12.71
N LEU A 110 -14.97 1.72 11.44
CA LEU A 110 -15.83 2.79 10.90
C LEU A 110 -17.32 2.44 11.08
N ALA A 111 -17.72 1.19 10.84
CA ALA A 111 -19.09 0.73 11.08
C ALA A 111 -19.48 0.76 12.56
N LEU A 112 -18.54 0.54 13.48
CA LEU A 112 -18.73 0.72 14.93
C LEU A 112 -18.79 2.20 15.35
N GLY A 113 -18.44 3.13 14.45
CA GLY A 113 -18.55 4.58 14.66
C GLY A 113 -17.30 5.25 15.24
N ASN A 114 -16.18 4.54 15.39
CA ASN A 114 -14.95 5.13 15.89
C ASN A 114 -13.70 4.39 15.39
N VAL A 115 -12.68 5.14 14.99
CA VAL A 115 -11.33 4.64 14.69
C VAL A 115 -10.37 5.29 15.67
N ASN A 116 -9.77 4.49 16.55
CA ASN A 116 -8.80 4.97 17.53
C ASN A 116 -7.37 4.80 16.97
N PRO A 117 -6.68 5.89 16.58
CA PRO A 117 -5.35 5.79 16.01
C PRO A 117 -4.31 5.35 17.05
N LEU A 118 -3.18 4.84 16.57
CA LEU A 118 -2.04 4.55 17.44
C LEU A 118 -1.46 5.84 18.04
N PRO A 119 -0.86 5.76 19.24
CA PRO A 119 -0.07 6.86 19.78
C PRO A 119 1.03 7.31 18.80
N ALA A 120 1.24 8.62 18.68
CA ALA A 120 2.19 9.18 17.71
C ALA A 120 3.63 8.68 17.91
N ASP A 121 4.04 8.41 19.15
CA ASP A 121 5.34 7.83 19.48
C ASP A 121 5.46 6.38 19.00
N ALA A 122 4.38 5.60 19.09
CA ALA A 122 4.31 4.24 18.56
C ALA A 122 4.43 4.23 17.04
N VAL A 123 3.70 5.12 16.35
CA VAL A 123 3.79 5.28 14.88
C VAL A 123 5.21 5.66 14.47
N ALA A 124 5.85 6.61 15.16
CA ALA A 124 7.22 7.01 14.88
C ALA A 124 8.22 5.85 15.04
N ARG A 125 8.09 5.05 16.10
CA ARG A 125 8.94 3.87 16.35
C ARG A 125 8.74 2.79 15.28
N LEU A 126 7.50 2.54 14.86
CA LEU A 126 7.19 1.58 13.80
C LEU A 126 7.74 2.03 12.44
N ARG A 127 7.62 3.32 12.10
CA ARG A 127 8.21 3.90 10.87
C ARG A 127 9.73 3.78 10.87
N ALA A 128 10.39 4.05 12.00
CA ALA A 128 11.83 3.87 12.14
C ALA A 128 12.25 2.40 12.00
N LEU A 129 11.49 1.46 12.57
CA LEU A 129 11.73 0.03 12.42
C LEU A 129 11.60 -0.42 10.95
N ARG A 130 10.56 0.04 10.25
CA ARG A 130 10.38 -0.21 8.82
C ARG A 130 11.59 0.26 8.02
N GLN A 131 12.04 1.50 8.22
CA GLN A 131 13.19 2.05 7.50
C GLN A 131 14.48 1.24 7.71
N ARG A 132 14.71 0.72 8.91
CA ARG A 132 15.87 -0.12 9.21
C ARG A 132 15.85 -1.45 8.46
N ILE A 133 14.68 -2.07 8.32
CA ILE A 133 14.53 -3.36 7.65
C ILE A 133 14.51 -3.17 6.13
N SER A 134 13.80 -2.16 5.62
CA SER A 134 13.74 -1.87 4.18
C SER A 134 15.05 -1.25 3.63
N GLY A 135 15.85 -0.57 4.46
CA GLY A 135 17.15 0.01 4.08
C GLY A 135 18.35 -0.90 4.37
N GLY A 136 18.13 -2.03 5.05
CA GLY A 136 19.15 -2.96 5.52
C GLY A 136 19.64 -3.95 4.46
N ASP A 137 19.95 -3.48 3.26
CA ASP A 137 20.80 -4.19 2.28
C ASP A 137 21.80 -3.23 1.59
N SER A 138 22.19 -2.17 2.29
CA SER A 138 23.22 -1.22 1.86
C SER A 138 24.40 -1.17 2.84
N GLY A 139 25.04 -2.34 3.01
CA GLY A 139 26.44 -2.46 3.44
C GLY A 139 26.68 -2.74 4.93
N THR A 140 27.23 -3.93 5.23
CA THR A 140 28.61 -4.11 5.76
C THR A 140 28.97 -5.61 5.79
N GLU A 141 30.09 -5.92 5.13
CA GLU A 141 30.93 -7.15 5.10
C GLU A 141 30.43 -8.41 4.36
#